data_AF-A0A2V7GJ62-F1
#
_entry.id   AF-A0A2V7GJ62-F1
#
_cell.length_a   1.000
_cell.length_b   1.000
_cell.length_c   1.000
_cell.angle_alpha   90.00
_cell.angle_beta   90.00
_cell.angle_gamma   90.00
#
_symmetry.space_group_name_H-M   'P 1'
#
loop_
_entity.id
_entity.type
_entity.pdbx_description
1 polymer ?
#
loop_
_entity_poly.entity_id
_entity_poly.type
_entity_poly.pdbx_seq_one_letter_code
_entity_poly.pdbx_strand_id
1 'polypeptide(L)'
;MTDTTPFRTRLENTVNARHSRMNPFTEKWVNGELTRTQLGAWACQHYQYVSQFPRWCATVYGGCPDPDARDFLLENIIEEESGTKHVDLLVRFAEACGVTRKEVECARQIPTT
;
A
#
# COMPACT_ATOMS: atom_id res chain seq x y z
N MET A 1 13.20 -5.70 -26.41
CA MET A 1 13.27 -5.15 -25.04
C MET A 1 13.99 -3.82 -25.16
N THR A 2 13.32 -2.70 -24.91
CA THR A 2 13.96 -1.38 -24.93
C THR A 2 14.92 -1.27 -23.74
N ASP A 3 16.17 -0.91 -24.01
CA ASP A 3 17.14 -0.63 -22.96
C ASP A 3 16.57 0.43 -22.00
N THR A 4 16.59 0.12 -20.71
CA THR A 4 16.11 1.05 -19.67
C THR A 4 16.97 2.31 -19.69
N THR A 5 16.31 3.47 -19.70
CA THR A 5 17.02 4.76 -19.71
C THR A 5 17.90 4.90 -18.46
N PRO A 6 19.01 5.67 -18.51
CA PRO A 6 19.85 5.93 -17.35
C PRO A 6 19.09 6.51 -16.14
N PHE A 7 18.00 7.25 -16.39
CA PHE A 7 17.13 7.73 -15.33
C PHE A 7 16.36 6.59 -14.64
N ARG A 8 15.72 5.72 -15.44
CA ARG A 8 14.97 4.57 -14.91
C ARG A 8 15.84 3.66 -14.06
N THR A 9 17.05 3.35 -14.52
CA THR A 9 18.01 2.54 -13.75
C THR A 9 18.37 3.19 -12.41
N ARG A 10 18.59 4.52 -12.37
CA ARG A 10 18.87 5.23 -11.10
C ARG A 10 17.68 5.23 -10.16
N LEU A 11 16.46 5.38 -10.68
CA LEU A 11 15.24 5.33 -9.88
C LEU A 11 15.06 3.94 -9.25
N GLU A 12 15.17 2.88 -10.06
CA GLU A 12 15.08 1.49 -9.58
C GLU A 12 16.14 1.17 -8.54
N ASN A 13 17.39 1.58 -8.75
CA ASN A 13 18.48 1.39 -7.78
C ASN A 13 18.20 2.12 -6.45
N THR A 14 17.63 3.32 -6.50
CA THR A 14 17.30 4.10 -5.30
C THR A 14 16.18 3.43 -4.49
N VAL A 15 15.13 2.95 -5.15
CA VAL A 15 14.04 2.19 -4.50
C VAL A 15 14.60 0.90 -3.89
N ASN A 16 15.40 0.15 -4.66
CA ASN A 16 15.97 -1.13 -4.21
C ASN A 16 16.90 -1.00 -3.01
N ALA A 17 17.64 0.11 -2.90
CA ALA A 17 18.53 0.39 -1.79
C ALA A 17 17.82 0.70 -0.47
N ARG A 18 16.49 0.95 -0.49
CA ARG A 18 15.68 1.24 0.71
C ARG A 18 14.33 0.53 0.70
N HIS A 19 14.23 -0.57 -0.04
CA HIS A 19 12.98 -1.28 -0.24
C HIS A 19 12.45 -1.84 1.10
N SER A 20 11.13 -1.80 1.29
CA SER A 20 10.47 -2.25 2.53
C SER A 20 10.84 -3.69 2.94
N ARG A 21 11.09 -4.56 1.96
CA ARG A 21 11.63 -5.94 2.14
C ARG A 21 12.89 -6.04 3.01
N MET A 22 13.65 -4.96 3.16
CA MET A 22 14.85 -4.94 3.99
C MET A 22 14.56 -4.55 5.45
N ASN A 23 13.30 -4.27 5.79
CA ASN A 23 12.89 -3.97 7.16
C ASN A 23 12.89 -5.27 8.00
N PRO A 24 13.46 -5.27 9.22
CA PRO A 24 13.42 -6.44 10.11
C PRO A 24 12.02 -6.98 10.38
N PHE A 25 10.98 -6.13 10.33
CA PHE A 25 9.59 -6.56 10.42
C PHE A 25 9.18 -7.47 9.25
N THR A 26 9.61 -7.16 8.03
CA THR A 26 9.34 -8.00 6.86
C THR A 26 10.08 -9.33 6.93
N GLU A 27 11.33 -9.34 7.41
CA GLU A 27 12.08 -10.58 7.65
C GLU A 27 11.34 -11.50 8.64
N LYS A 28 10.91 -10.95 9.78
CA LYS A 28 10.09 -11.70 10.76
C LYS A 28 8.78 -12.20 10.18
N TRP A 29 8.13 -11.39 9.35
CA TRP A 29 6.89 -11.78 8.69
C TRP A 29 7.08 -13.00 7.80
N VAL A 30 8.07 -12.98 6.90
CA VAL A 30 8.29 -14.07 5.94
C VAL A 30 8.73 -15.37 6.62
N ASN A 31 9.38 -15.28 7.78
CA ASN A 31 9.78 -16.42 8.60
C ASN A 31 8.66 -16.94 9.52
N GLY A 32 7.47 -16.31 9.53
CA GLY A 32 6.36 -16.70 10.40
C GLY A 32 6.59 -16.40 11.89
N GLU A 33 7.46 -15.44 12.21
CA GLU A 33 7.84 -15.08 13.58
C GLU A 33 6.91 -14.03 14.22
N LEU A 34 5.93 -13.52 13.47
CA LEU A 34 4.98 -12.53 13.96
C LEU A 34 3.72 -13.18 14.51
N THR A 35 3.28 -12.68 15.67
CA THR A 35 1.99 -13.06 16.27
C THR A 35 0.83 -12.42 15.54
N ARG A 36 -0.38 -13.01 15.63
CA ARG A 36 -1.61 -12.39 15.11
C ARG A 36 -1.83 -10.99 15.67
N THR A 37 -1.53 -10.75 16.94
CA THR A 37 -1.62 -9.41 17.55
C THR A 37 -0.69 -8.40 16.86
N GLN A 38 0.56 -8.77 16.55
CA GLN A 38 1.49 -7.90 15.83
C GLN A 38 1.02 -7.63 14.39
N LEU A 39 0.50 -8.65 13.71
CA LEU A 39 -0.05 -8.51 12.36
C LEU A 39 -1.30 -7.62 12.33
N GLY A 40 -2.20 -7.76 13.31
CA GLY A 40 -3.36 -6.90 13.49
C GLY A 40 -2.98 -5.45 13.75
N ALA A 41 -2.01 -5.21 14.64
CA ALA A 41 -1.48 -3.87 14.91
C ALA A 41 -0.84 -3.24 13.67
N TRP A 42 -0.11 -4.03 12.88
CA TRP A 42 0.40 -3.59 11.58
C TRP A 42 -0.73 -3.22 10.61
N ALA A 43 -1.78 -4.04 10.51
CA ALA A 43 -2.91 -3.78 9.61
C ALA A 43 -3.63 -2.48 9.96
N CYS A 44 -3.79 -2.16 11.25
CA CYS A 44 -4.33 -0.88 11.71
C CYS A 44 -3.53 0.32 11.19
N GLN A 45 -2.19 0.27 11.27
CA GLN A 45 -1.35 1.36 10.79
C GLN A 45 -1.28 1.38 9.26
N HIS A 46 -1.18 0.22 8.63
CA HIS A 46 -1.11 0.10 7.17
C HIS A 46 -2.38 0.63 6.50
N TYR A 47 -3.56 0.40 7.09
CA TYR A 47 -4.84 0.93 6.60
C TYR A 47 -4.82 2.45 6.48
N GLN A 48 -4.26 3.16 7.48
CA GLN A 48 -4.21 4.63 7.47
C GLN A 48 -3.39 5.17 6.29
N TYR A 49 -2.40 4.41 5.83
CA TYR A 49 -1.63 4.71 4.63
C TYR A 49 -2.37 4.31 3.34
N VAL A 50 -2.74 3.04 3.18
CA VAL A 50 -3.27 2.54 1.90
C VAL A 50 -4.67 3.06 1.57
N SER A 51 -5.48 3.42 2.58
CA SER A 51 -6.79 4.03 2.35
C SER A 51 -6.73 5.38 1.63
N GLN A 52 -5.57 6.02 1.58
CA GLN A 52 -5.38 7.28 0.86
C GLN A 52 -4.92 7.06 -0.59
N PHE A 53 -4.46 5.86 -0.95
CA PHE A 53 -3.87 5.59 -2.26
C PHE A 53 -4.77 5.95 -3.45
N PRO A 54 -6.07 5.62 -3.46
CA PRO A 54 -6.96 5.98 -4.58
C PRO A 54 -7.09 7.50 -4.73
N ARG A 55 -7.04 8.26 -3.63
CA ARG A 55 -7.09 9.73 -3.64
C ARG A 55 -5.82 10.32 -4.24
N TRP A 56 -4.66 9.72 -4.01
CA TRP A 56 -3.41 10.14 -4.64
C TRP A 56 -3.44 9.89 -6.14
N CYS A 57 -3.89 8.70 -6.57
CA CYS A 57 -4.09 8.39 -7.99
C CYS A 57 -5.07 9.38 -8.65
N ALA A 58 -6.21 9.66 -8.01
CA ALA A 58 -7.20 10.61 -8.51
C ALA A 58 -6.64 12.05 -8.61
N THR A 59 -5.80 12.45 -7.66
CA THR A 59 -5.14 13.76 -7.69
C THR A 59 -4.23 13.89 -8.91
N VAL A 60 -3.42 12.87 -9.19
CA VAL A 60 -2.55 12.86 -10.39
C VAL A 60 -3.39 12.79 -11.66
N TYR A 61 -4.42 11.93 -11.69
CA TYR A 61 -5.35 11.78 -12.82
C TYR A 61 -5.98 13.11 -13.23
N GLY A 62 -6.50 13.87 -12.25
CA GLY A 62 -7.19 15.14 -12.50
C GLY A 62 -6.30 16.22 -13.14
N GLY A 63 -4.98 16.14 -12.97
CA GLY A 63 -4.01 17.05 -13.57
C GLY A 63 -3.24 16.48 -14.76
N CYS A 64 -3.49 15.23 -15.15
CA CYS A 64 -2.65 14.53 -16.14
C CYS A 64 -3.07 14.89 -17.58
N PRO A 65 -2.21 15.54 -18.38
CA PRO A 65 -2.54 15.90 -19.76
C PRO A 65 -2.47 14.71 -20.73
N ASP A 66 -1.67 13.70 -20.39
CA ASP A 66 -1.42 12.52 -21.22
C ASP A 66 -2.60 11.52 -21.13
N PRO A 67 -3.26 11.17 -22.25
CA PRO A 67 -4.42 10.28 -22.23
C PRO A 67 -4.09 8.85 -21.81
N ASP A 68 -2.98 8.28 -22.29
CA ASP A 68 -2.61 6.91 -22.00
C ASP A 68 -2.27 6.75 -20.50
N ALA A 69 -1.58 7.75 -19.92
CA ALA A 69 -1.32 7.79 -18.49
C ALA A 69 -2.59 7.98 -17.66
N ARG A 70 -3.57 8.76 -18.14
CA ARG A 70 -4.88 8.89 -17.47
C ARG A 70 -5.64 7.58 -17.45
N ASP A 71 -5.66 6.84 -18.55
CA ASP A 71 -6.35 5.54 -18.61
C ASP A 71 -5.72 4.55 -17.62
N PHE A 72 -4.39 4.50 -17.57
CA PHE A 72 -3.67 3.69 -16.58
C PHE A 72 -3.97 4.11 -15.13
N LEU A 73 -4.03 5.41 -14.83
CA LEU A 73 -4.40 5.89 -13.50
C LEU A 73 -5.85 5.58 -13.14
N LEU A 74 -6.77 5.65 -14.10
CA LEU A 74 -8.17 5.32 -13.91
C LEU A 74 -8.35 3.84 -13.59
N GLU A 75 -7.64 2.95 -14.29
CA GLU A 75 -7.61 1.51 -13.99
C GLU A 75 -7.19 1.26 -12.54
N ASN A 76 -6.09 1.87 -12.08
CA ASN A 76 -5.65 1.74 -10.68
C ASN A 76 -6.72 2.23 -9.69
N ILE A 77 -7.39 3.35 -9.96
CA ILE A 77 -8.47 3.85 -9.07
C ILE A 77 -9.63 2.85 -9.02
N ILE A 78 -10.03 2.29 -10.16
CA ILE A 78 -11.11 1.32 -10.25
C ILE A 78 -10.77 0.05 -9.48
N GLU A 79 -9.55 -0.49 -9.64
CA GLU A 79 -9.12 -1.69 -8.91
C GLU A 79 -9.19 -1.49 -7.39
N GLU A 80 -8.79 -0.33 -6.90
CA GLU A 80 -8.77 -0.05 -5.46
C GLU A 80 -10.17 0.21 -4.85
N GLU A 81 -11.06 0.87 -5.59
CA GLU A 81 -12.33 1.42 -5.06
C GLU A 81 -13.61 0.71 -5.55
N SER A 82 -13.52 -0.16 -6.56
CA SER A 82 -14.68 -0.85 -7.14
C SER A 82 -14.77 -2.32 -6.72
N GLY A 83 -15.98 -2.89 -6.74
CA GLY A 83 -16.21 -4.28 -6.35
C GLY A 83 -15.81 -4.55 -4.89
N THR A 84 -14.90 -5.50 -4.67
CA THR A 84 -14.27 -5.69 -3.35
C THR A 84 -13.09 -4.75 -3.25
N LYS A 85 -13.26 -3.67 -2.48
CA LYS A 85 -12.19 -2.69 -2.28
C LYS A 85 -10.97 -3.34 -1.66
N HIS A 86 -9.78 -2.94 -2.08
CA HIS A 86 -8.53 -3.47 -1.52
C HIS A 86 -8.42 -3.22 -0.01
N VAL A 87 -8.92 -2.07 0.46
CA VAL A 87 -8.98 -1.76 1.89
C VAL A 87 -9.87 -2.73 2.68
N ASP A 88 -10.94 -3.27 2.08
CA ASP A 88 -11.80 -4.26 2.73
C ASP A 88 -11.09 -5.61 2.87
N LEU A 89 -10.18 -5.96 1.94
CA LEU A 89 -9.33 -7.14 2.07
C LEU A 89 -8.37 -7.00 3.26
N LEU A 90 -7.77 -5.81 3.44
CA LEU A 90 -6.91 -5.53 4.59
C LEU A 90 -7.69 -5.57 5.92
N VAL A 91 -8.91 -5.02 5.95
CA VAL A 91 -9.80 -5.11 7.13
C VAL A 91 -10.12 -6.56 7.45
N ARG A 92 -10.47 -7.39 6.47
CA ARG A 92 -10.72 -8.82 6.68
C ARG A 92 -9.49 -9.56 7.23
N PHE A 93 -8.30 -9.20 6.76
CA PHE A 93 -7.05 -9.72 7.32
C PHE A 93 -6.87 -9.31 8.79
N ALA A 94 -7.15 -8.06 9.13
CA ALA A 94 -7.09 -7.56 10.51
C ALA A 94 -8.11 -8.27 11.43
N GLU A 95 -9.33 -8.51 10.93
CA GLU A 95 -10.37 -9.27 11.64
C GLU A 95 -9.94 -10.71 11.90
N ALA A 96 -9.31 -11.37 10.93
CA ALA A 96 -8.70 -12.68 11.13
C ALA A 96 -7.56 -12.66 12.16
N CYS A 97 -6.93 -11.51 12.38
CA CYS A 97 -5.92 -11.28 13.42
C CYS A 97 -6.52 -10.89 14.78
N GLY A 98 -7.84 -10.74 14.89
CA GLY A 98 -8.55 -10.43 16.12
C GLY A 98 -8.81 -8.95 16.37
N VAL A 99 -8.68 -8.08 15.36
CA VAL A 99 -8.94 -6.64 15.45
C VAL A 99 -10.21 -6.29 14.69
N THR A 100 -11.09 -5.47 15.27
CA THR A 100 -12.34 -5.08 14.62
C THR A 100 -12.11 -4.05 13.51
N ARG A 101 -13.00 -4.03 12.51
CA ARG A 101 -13.04 -2.96 11.49
C ARG A 101 -12.94 -1.57 12.10
N LYS A 102 -13.70 -1.29 13.16
CA LYS A 102 -13.71 0.02 13.82
C LYS A 102 -12.34 0.40 14.37
N GLU A 103 -11.62 -0.54 14.97
CA GLU A 103 -10.26 -0.31 15.47
C GLU A 103 -9.27 -0.03 14.34
N VAL A 104 -9.41 -0.70 13.19
CA VAL A 104 -8.58 -0.46 12.00
C VAL A 104 -8.83 0.94 11.43
N GLU A 105 -10.09 1.28 11.18
CA GLU A 105 -10.50 2.52 10.54
C GLU A 105 -10.24 3.75 11.41
N CYS A 106 -10.38 3.62 12.74
CA CYS A 106 -10.19 4.72 13.70
C CYS A 106 -8.80 4.70 14.38
N ALA A 107 -7.88 3.84 13.96
CA ALA A 107 -6.55 3.76 14.54
C ALA A 107 -5.84 5.12 14.45
N ARG A 108 -5.38 5.63 15.60
CA ARG A 108 -4.51 6.80 15.59
C ARG A 108 -3.19 6.41 14.91
N GLN A 109 -2.78 7.19 13.92
CA GLN A 109 -1.46 7.06 13.31
C GLN A 109 -0.37 7.24 14.37
N ILE A 110 0.57 6.31 14.40
CA ILE A 110 1.82 6.49 15.16
C ILE A 110 2.76 7.42 14.39
N PRO A 111 3.76 8.05 15.03
CA PRO A 111 4.64 9.03 14.37
C PRO A 111 5.37 8.53 13.11
N THR A 112 5.44 7.22 12.92
CA THR A 112 6.13 6.55 11.81
C THR A 112 5.17 5.93 10.79
N THR A 113 3.89 6.33 10.80
CA THR A 113 2.86 5.98 9.81
C THR A 113 2.47 7.22 9.03
#